data_AF-A0A0A6UAM6-F1
#
_entry.id   AF-A0A0A6UAM6-F1
#
_cell.length_a   1.000
_cell.length_b   1.000
_cell.length_c   1.000
_cell.angle_alpha   90.00
_cell.angle_beta   90.00
_cell.angle_gamma   90.00
#
_symmetry.space_group_name_H-M   'P 1'
#
loop_
_entity.id
_entity.type
_entity.pdbx_description
1 polymer ?
#
loop_
_entity_poly.entity_id
_entity_poly.type
_entity_poly.pdbx_seq_one_letter_code
_entity_poly.pdbx_strand_id
1 'polypeptide(L)'
;MNRLFRLAPVLRARKAQEDAARGAVIQSRAEIRDAEAMVKRRRLDLVGADAPSEGSARAMVAALVARQSLAAGLFDAQRMVTDAEEVERQRMAALADASKRRRAVEMMADRHAAMVKAHDLRTDQANLDELAISAKARSSAGSVNDPGQGES
;
A
#
# COMPACT_ATOMS: atom_id res chain seq x y z
N MET A 1 -11.63 18.12 24.83
CA MET A 1 -11.53 17.63 23.43
C MET A 1 -11.42 16.10 23.43
N ASN A 2 -12.02 15.38 22.47
CA ASN A 2 -11.87 13.90 22.40
C ASN A 2 -10.46 13.53 21.89
N ARG A 3 -9.71 12.77 22.70
CA ARG A 3 -8.34 12.32 22.40
C ARG A 3 -8.27 11.19 21.39
N LEU A 4 -9.38 10.47 21.17
CA LEU A 4 -9.42 9.34 20.24
C LEU A 4 -9.75 9.82 18.82
N PHE A 5 -8.98 9.34 17.85
CA PHE A 5 -9.29 9.55 16.43
C PHE A 5 -10.46 8.64 16.01
N ARG A 6 -11.63 9.24 15.77
CA ARG A 6 -12.88 8.51 15.49
C ARG A 6 -12.82 7.61 14.25
N LEU A 7 -11.95 7.92 13.29
CA LEU A 7 -11.77 7.12 12.07
C LEU A 7 -10.61 6.12 12.18
N ALA A 8 -10.09 5.84 13.38
CA ALA A 8 -9.05 4.83 13.56
C ALA A 8 -9.43 3.43 13.02
N PRO A 9 -10.68 2.93 13.20
CA PRO A 9 -11.09 1.67 12.58
C PRO A 9 -11.06 1.72 11.05
N VAL A 10 -11.45 2.86 10.46
CA VAL A 10 -11.41 3.07 9.01
C VAL A 10 -9.98 3.06 8.50
N LEU A 11 -9.04 3.71 9.20
CA LEU A 11 -7.63 3.70 8.84
C LEU A 11 -7.05 2.27 8.84
N ARG A 12 -7.40 1.44 9.84
CA ARG A 12 -7.01 0.03 9.87
C ARG A 12 -7.58 -0.75 8.70
N ALA A 13 -8.87 -0.57 8.40
CA ALA A 13 -9.50 -1.22 7.26
C ALA A 13 -8.84 -0.80 5.93
N ARG A 14 -8.48 0.48 5.75
CA ARG A 14 -7.79 0.96 4.54
C ARG A 14 -6.37 0.40 4.41
N LYS A 15 -5.63 0.26 5.52
CA LYS A 15 -4.31 -0.42 5.52
C LYS A 15 -4.47 -1.87 5.05
N ALA A 16 -5.40 -2.62 5.64
CA ALA A 16 -5.68 -4.01 5.24
C ALA A 16 -6.09 -4.13 3.75
N GLN A 17 -6.88 -3.18 3.23
CA GLN A 17 -7.25 -3.14 1.82
C GLN A 17 -6.04 -2.90 0.89
N GLU A 18 -5.15 -1.99 1.26
CA GLU A 18 -3.91 -1.76 0.51
C GLU A 18 -2.99 -2.98 0.56
N ASP A 19 -2.87 -3.63 1.71
CA ASP A 19 -2.07 -4.85 1.85
C ASP A 19 -2.63 -6.00 1.00
N ALA A 20 -3.96 -6.17 0.97
CA ALA A 20 -4.60 -7.13 0.09
C ALA A 20 -4.38 -6.82 -1.40
N ALA A 21 -4.49 -5.54 -1.79
CA ALA A 21 -4.21 -5.12 -3.17
C ALA A 21 -2.73 -5.35 -3.55
N ARG A 22 -1.81 -5.14 -2.62
CA ARG A 22 -0.38 -5.44 -2.81
C ARG A 22 -0.15 -6.94 -3.01
N GLY A 23 -0.82 -7.78 -2.21
CA GLY A 23 -0.80 -9.23 -2.38
C GLY A 23 -1.28 -9.64 -3.78
N ALA A 24 -2.36 -9.03 -4.26
CA ALA A 24 -2.90 -9.31 -5.60
C ALA A 24 -1.91 -8.94 -6.73
N VAL A 25 -1.15 -7.84 -6.60
CA VAL A 25 -0.09 -7.48 -7.58
C VAL A 25 1.06 -8.49 -7.55
N ILE A 26 1.46 -8.96 -6.37
CA ILE A 26 2.51 -9.98 -6.24
C ILE A 26 2.07 -11.28 -6.94
N GLN A 27 0.81 -11.66 -6.72
CA GLN A 27 0.22 -12.84 -7.33
C GLN A 27 0.14 -12.72 -8.86
N SER A 28 -0.35 -11.60 -9.41
CA SER A 28 -0.42 -11.41 -10.86
C SER A 28 0.96 -11.44 -11.53
N ARG A 29 2.00 -10.96 -10.84
CA ARG A 29 3.39 -11.07 -11.33
C ARG A 29 3.92 -12.50 -11.32
N ALA A 30 3.45 -13.34 -10.39
CA ALA A 30 3.76 -14.77 -10.43
C ALA A 30 3.08 -15.44 -11.63
N GLU A 31 1.80 -15.12 -11.87
CA GLU A 31 1.03 -15.63 -13.00
C GLU A 31 1.65 -15.27 -14.36
N ILE A 32 2.18 -14.05 -14.52
CA ILE A 32 2.93 -13.65 -15.72
C ILE A 32 4.15 -14.56 -15.91
N ARG A 33 4.97 -14.78 -14.86
CA ARG A 33 6.16 -15.65 -14.95
C ARG A 33 5.79 -17.08 -15.32
N ASP A 34 4.68 -17.60 -14.79
CA ASP A 34 4.21 -18.93 -15.11
C ASP A 34 3.74 -19.04 -16.57
N ALA A 35 3.06 -18.00 -17.09
CA ALA A 35 2.68 -17.91 -18.49
C ALA A 35 3.91 -17.80 -19.42
N GLU A 36 4.91 -17.00 -19.06
CA GLU A 36 6.17 -16.89 -19.79
C GLU A 36 6.94 -18.22 -19.83
N ALA A 37 6.96 -18.96 -18.71
CA ALA A 37 7.54 -20.29 -18.64
C ALA A 37 6.81 -21.27 -19.57
N MET A 38 5.47 -21.18 -19.65
CA MET A 38 4.68 -21.95 -20.60
C MET A 38 5.05 -21.62 -22.05
N VAL A 39 5.17 -20.33 -22.41
CA VAL A 39 5.61 -19.90 -23.74
C VAL A 39 6.98 -20.48 -24.08
N LYS A 40 7.93 -20.42 -23.14
CA LYS A 40 9.27 -20.99 -23.32
C LYS A 40 9.20 -22.49 -23.60
N ARG A 41 8.38 -23.23 -22.85
CA ARG A 41 8.18 -24.68 -23.07
C ARG A 41 7.57 -24.97 -24.43
N ARG A 42 6.48 -24.30 -24.80
CA ARG A 42 5.81 -24.49 -26.11
C ARG A 42 6.71 -24.14 -27.28
N ARG A 43 7.57 -23.13 -27.13
CA ARG A 43 8.58 -22.77 -28.12
C ARG A 43 9.61 -23.89 -28.30
N LEU A 44 10.08 -24.50 -27.21
CA LEU A 44 10.99 -25.65 -27.28
C LEU A 44 10.32 -26.86 -27.93
N ASP A 45 9.07 -27.16 -27.58
CA ASP A 45 8.30 -28.25 -28.22
C ASP A 45 8.20 -28.04 -29.75
N LEU A 46 7.92 -26.80 -30.19
CA LEU A 46 7.82 -26.46 -31.61
C LEU A 46 9.17 -26.51 -32.34
N VAL A 47 10.26 -26.07 -31.70
CA VAL A 47 11.61 -26.11 -32.28
C VAL A 47 12.15 -27.53 -32.37
N GLY A 48 11.86 -28.39 -31.37
CA GLY A 48 12.28 -29.78 -31.35
C GLY A 48 11.42 -30.72 -32.21
N ALA A 49 10.31 -30.23 -32.77
CA ALA A 49 9.51 -30.98 -33.73
C ALA A 49 10.19 -30.99 -35.10
N ASP A 50 11.10 -31.93 -35.31
CA ASP A 50 11.79 -32.13 -36.59
C ASP A 50 10.83 -32.64 -37.69
N ALA A 51 11.12 -32.23 -38.93
CA ALA A 51 10.48 -32.81 -40.10
C ALA A 51 11.03 -34.24 -40.33
N PRO A 52 10.21 -35.21 -40.77
CA PRO A 52 10.70 -36.53 -41.13
C PRO A 52 11.78 -36.42 -42.21
N SER A 53 12.98 -36.94 -41.95
CA SER A 53 14.09 -36.92 -42.92
C SER A 53 13.83 -37.85 -44.11
N GLU A 54 13.04 -38.91 -43.89
CA GLU A 54 12.55 -39.85 -44.89
C GLU A 54 11.15 -40.29 -44.50
N GLY A 55 10.22 -40.38 -45.45
CA GLY A 55 8.85 -40.81 -45.15
C GLY A 55 7.87 -40.70 -46.30
N SER A 56 6.84 -41.54 -46.27
CA SER A 56 5.71 -41.46 -47.22
C SER A 56 5.01 -40.08 -47.15
N ALA A 57 4.32 -39.68 -48.22
CA ALA A 57 3.54 -38.44 -48.24
C ALA A 57 2.60 -38.28 -47.03
N ARG A 58 2.04 -39.38 -46.52
CA ARG A 58 1.22 -39.40 -45.30
C ARG A 58 2.00 -38.97 -44.05
N ALA A 59 3.26 -39.38 -43.91
CA ALA A 59 4.12 -39.00 -42.80
C ALA A 59 4.47 -37.50 -42.85
N MET A 60 4.71 -36.95 -44.05
CA MET A 60 4.94 -35.51 -44.22
C MET A 60 3.70 -34.68 -43.83
N VAL A 61 2.50 -35.10 -44.27
CA VAL A 61 1.24 -34.43 -43.90
C VAL A 61 1.01 -34.50 -42.39
N ALA A 62 1.24 -35.65 -41.76
CA ALA A 62 1.12 -35.79 -40.31
C ALA A 62 2.07 -34.86 -39.55
N ALA A 63 3.33 -34.76 -39.98
CA ALA A 63 4.30 -33.86 -39.38
C ALA A 63 3.90 -32.37 -39.55
N LEU A 64 3.38 -32.00 -40.72
CA LEU A 64 2.89 -30.64 -40.97
C LEU A 64 1.74 -30.28 -40.03
N VAL A 65 0.75 -31.16 -39.89
CA VAL A 65 -0.41 -30.96 -38.99
C VAL A 65 0.02 -30.89 -37.53
N ALA A 66 0.96 -31.76 -37.11
CA ALA A 66 1.52 -31.73 -35.76
C ALA A 66 2.22 -30.38 -35.48
N ARG A 67 3.04 -29.90 -36.42
CA ARG A 67 3.73 -28.61 -36.29
C ARG A 67 2.77 -27.42 -36.26
N GLN A 68 1.70 -27.45 -37.07
CA GLN A 68 0.64 -26.44 -37.03
C GLN A 68 -0.07 -26.43 -35.67
N SER A 69 -0.34 -27.60 -35.10
CA SER A 69 -0.95 -27.72 -33.77
C SER A 69 -0.05 -27.16 -32.66
N LEU A 70 1.26 -27.44 -32.73
CA LEU A 70 2.25 -26.86 -31.81
C LEU A 70 2.37 -25.34 -31.95
N ALA A 71 2.33 -24.83 -33.18
CA ALA A 71 2.36 -23.40 -33.45
C ALA A 71 1.10 -22.69 -32.91
N ALA A 72 -0.08 -23.29 -33.07
CA ALA A 72 -1.31 -22.80 -32.47
C ALA A 72 -1.22 -22.76 -30.93
N GLY A 73 -0.73 -23.84 -30.32
CA GLY A 73 -0.54 -23.89 -28.86
C GLY A 73 0.49 -22.88 -28.33
N LEU A 74 1.52 -22.55 -29.12
CA LEU A 74 2.45 -21.46 -28.78
C LEU A 74 1.77 -20.09 -28.85
N PHE A 75 0.97 -19.84 -29.88
CA PHE A 75 0.20 -18.60 -30.02
C PHE A 75 -0.78 -18.41 -28.85
N ASP A 76 -1.48 -19.47 -28.44
CA ASP A 76 -2.37 -19.42 -27.28
C ASP A 76 -1.61 -19.10 -25.99
N ALA A 77 -0.45 -19.71 -25.77
CA ALA A 77 0.39 -19.41 -24.61
C ALA A 77 0.88 -17.95 -24.61
N GLN A 78 1.18 -17.37 -25.79
CA GLN A 78 1.54 -15.95 -25.91
C GLN A 78 0.36 -15.04 -25.55
N ARG A 79 -0.86 -15.39 -25.97
CA ARG A 79 -2.06 -14.65 -25.57
C ARG A 79 -2.28 -14.68 -24.06
N MET A 80 -2.05 -15.83 -23.41
CA MET A 80 -2.14 -15.94 -21.96
C MET A 80 -1.20 -14.97 -21.23
N VAL A 81 0.02 -14.74 -21.76
CA VAL A 81 0.93 -13.72 -21.22
C VAL A 81 0.32 -12.32 -21.34
N THR A 82 -0.19 -11.96 -22.52
CA THR A 82 -0.83 -10.65 -22.74
C THR A 82 -2.03 -10.43 -21.82
N ASP A 83 -2.86 -11.46 -21.63
CA ASP A 83 -4.01 -11.40 -20.72
C ASP A 83 -3.57 -11.24 -19.26
N ALA A 84 -2.52 -11.96 -18.83
CA ALA A 84 -1.96 -11.84 -17.49
C ALA A 84 -1.35 -10.45 -17.24
N GLU A 85 -0.68 -9.87 -18.23
CA GLU A 85 -0.17 -8.49 -18.18
C GLU A 85 -1.28 -7.45 -18.06
N GLU A 86 -2.40 -7.65 -18.77
CA GLU A 86 -3.58 -6.78 -18.64
C GLU A 86 -4.18 -6.86 -17.23
N VAL A 87 -4.28 -8.06 -16.67
CA VAL A 87 -4.70 -8.23 -15.27
C VAL A 87 -3.73 -7.54 -14.31
N GLU A 88 -2.41 -7.65 -14.50
CA GLU A 88 -1.42 -6.98 -13.66
C GLU A 88 -1.55 -5.46 -13.69
N ARG A 89 -1.76 -4.87 -14.87
CA ARG A 89 -2.06 -3.44 -15.01
C ARG A 89 -3.29 -3.03 -14.20
N GLN A 90 -4.36 -3.82 -14.24
CA GLN A 90 -5.57 -3.57 -13.45
C GLN A 90 -5.31 -3.69 -11.94
N ARG A 91 -4.51 -4.68 -11.51
CA ARG A 91 -4.12 -4.83 -10.09
C ARG A 91 -3.26 -3.67 -9.61
N MET A 92 -2.33 -3.19 -10.43
CA MET A 92 -1.53 -2.01 -10.13
C MET A 92 -2.39 -0.76 -9.97
N ALA A 93 -3.37 -0.54 -10.85
CA ALA A 93 -4.32 0.56 -10.73
C ALA A 93 -5.14 0.47 -9.43
N ALA A 94 -5.62 -0.73 -9.09
CA ALA A 94 -6.35 -0.96 -7.85
C ALA A 94 -5.50 -0.71 -6.59
N LEU A 95 -4.22 -1.12 -6.60
CA LEU A 95 -3.28 -0.81 -5.53
C LEU A 95 -3.08 0.70 -5.37
N ALA A 96 -2.88 1.43 -6.48
CA ALA A 96 -2.71 2.88 -6.45
C ALA A 96 -3.94 3.59 -5.86
N ASP A 97 -5.16 3.16 -6.22
CA ASP A 97 -6.39 3.69 -5.65
C ASP A 97 -6.54 3.36 -4.15
N ALA A 98 -6.22 2.12 -3.75
CA ALA A 98 -6.21 1.74 -2.33
C ALA A 98 -5.23 2.58 -1.50
N SER A 99 -4.01 2.81 -2.00
CA SER A 99 -3.01 3.67 -1.36
C SER A 99 -3.50 5.12 -1.24
N LYS A 100 -4.15 5.67 -2.28
CA LYS A 100 -4.74 7.02 -2.24
C LYS A 100 -5.80 7.14 -1.14
N ARG A 101 -6.71 6.17 -1.07
CA ARG A 101 -7.78 6.13 -0.05
C ARG A 101 -7.23 5.98 1.37
N ARG A 102 -6.19 5.16 1.58
CA ARG A 102 -5.49 5.08 2.88
C ARG A 102 -4.87 6.43 3.24
N ARG A 103 -4.12 7.04 2.31
CA ARG A 103 -3.39 8.29 2.56
C ARG A 103 -4.32 9.43 2.96
N ALA A 104 -5.51 9.52 2.36
CA ALA A 104 -6.49 10.53 2.73
C ALA A 104 -6.91 10.44 4.21
N VAL A 105 -7.13 9.23 4.73
CA VAL A 105 -7.51 9.02 6.15
C VAL A 105 -6.30 9.22 7.07
N GLU A 106 -5.11 8.82 6.64
CA GLU A 106 -3.86 9.05 7.36
C GLU A 106 -3.61 10.54 7.61
N MET A 107 -3.78 11.38 6.59
CA MET A 107 -3.66 12.84 6.75
C MET A 107 -4.67 13.43 7.74
N MET A 108 -5.87 12.87 7.85
CA MET A 108 -6.85 13.29 8.85
C MET A 108 -6.42 12.88 10.26
N ALA A 109 -5.83 11.69 10.40
CA ALA A 109 -5.28 11.23 11.67
C ALA A 109 -4.12 12.13 12.13
N ASP A 110 -3.21 12.49 11.22
CA ASP A 110 -2.09 13.39 11.50
C ASP A 110 -2.57 14.78 11.96
N ARG A 111 -3.57 15.33 11.28
CA ARG A 111 -4.18 16.61 11.69
C ARG A 111 -4.85 16.53 13.06
N HIS A 112 -5.58 15.44 13.34
CA HIS A 112 -6.21 15.24 14.65
C HIS A 112 -5.15 15.15 15.76
N ALA A 113 -4.07 14.40 15.55
CA ALA A 113 -2.96 14.31 16.49
C ALA A 113 -2.31 15.68 16.75
N ALA A 114 -2.10 16.48 15.70
CA ALA A 114 -1.58 17.84 15.83
C ALA A 114 -2.53 18.75 16.64
N MET A 115 -3.84 18.65 16.40
CA MET A 115 -4.84 19.43 17.15
C MET A 115 -4.91 19.03 18.63
N VAL A 116 -4.82 17.73 18.94
CA VAL A 116 -4.76 17.24 20.33
C VAL A 116 -3.51 17.79 21.03
N LYS A 117 -2.34 17.69 20.39
CA LYS A 117 -1.09 18.24 20.94
C LYS A 117 -1.18 19.76 21.18
N ALA A 118 -1.77 20.51 20.24
CA ALA A 118 -1.95 21.95 20.39
C ALA A 118 -2.98 22.33 21.48
N HIS A 119 -3.97 21.49 21.73
CA HIS A 119 -4.90 21.65 22.84
C HIS A 119 -4.20 21.39 24.19
N ASP A 120 -3.43 20.31 24.27
CA ASP A 120 -2.69 19.95 25.48
C ASP A 120 -1.70 21.06 25.85
N LEU A 121 -0.90 21.55 24.89
CA LEU A 121 0.03 22.66 25.12
C LEU A 121 -0.66 23.94 25.62
N ARG A 122 -1.84 24.29 25.05
CA ARG A 122 -2.61 25.46 25.51
C ARG A 122 -3.16 25.28 26.92
N THR A 123 -3.58 24.06 27.26
CA THR A 123 -4.07 23.74 28.60
C THR A 123 -2.94 23.82 29.62
N ASP A 124 -1.77 23.28 29.28
CA ASP A 124 -0.59 23.32 30.13
C ASP A 124 -0.12 24.77 30.35
N GLN A 125 -0.12 25.60 29.30
CA GLN A 125 0.24 27.02 29.43
C GLN A 125 -0.75 27.78 30.33
N ALA A 126 -2.06 27.56 30.15
CA ALA A 126 -3.07 28.20 30.99
C ALA A 126 -2.90 27.84 32.48
N ASN A 127 -2.56 26.57 32.77
CA ASN A 127 -2.29 26.12 34.13
C ASN A 127 -1.03 26.78 34.72
N LEU A 128 0.04 26.94 33.92
CA LEU A 128 1.26 27.64 34.35
C LEU A 128 1.00 29.13 34.63
N ASP A 129 0.21 29.78 33.78
CA ASP A 129 -0.16 31.18 33.95
C ASP A 129 -0.98 31.39 35.23
N GLU A 130 -1.93 30.50 35.53
CA GLU A 130 -2.72 30.52 36.77
C GLU A 130 -1.82 30.34 38.01
N LEU A 131 -0.89 29.38 37.97
CA LEU A 131 0.08 29.19 39.05
C LEU A 131 0.97 30.42 39.25
N ALA A 132 1.42 31.06 38.18
CA ALA A 132 2.23 32.27 38.24
C ALA A 132 1.45 33.45 38.85
N ILE A 133 0.19 33.63 38.45
CA ILE A 133 -0.71 34.67 39.00
C ILE A 133 -0.94 34.41 40.49
N SER A 134 -1.27 33.17 40.89
CA SER A 134 -1.52 32.82 42.29
C SER A 134 -0.27 32.97 43.17
N ALA A 135 0.92 32.61 42.66
CA ALA A 135 2.18 32.80 43.36
C ALA A 135 2.49 34.28 43.57
N LYS A 136 2.31 35.12 42.54
CA LYS A 136 2.49 36.57 42.63
C LYS A 136 1.53 37.22 43.64
N ALA A 137 0.26 36.80 43.65
CA ALA A 137 -0.73 37.28 44.60
C ALA A 137 -0.37 36.91 46.05
N ARG A 138 0.15 35.70 46.29
CA ARG A 138 0.66 35.29 47.62
C ARG A 138 1.86 36.12 48.06
N SER A 139 2.84 36.35 47.17
CA SER A 139 4.00 37.18 47.54
C SER A 139 3.61 38.62 47.86
N SER A 140 2.67 39.21 47.13
CA SER A 140 2.19 40.57 47.40
C SER A 140 1.38 40.67 48.71
N ALA A 141 0.63 39.62 49.07
CA ALA A 141 -0.07 39.59 50.35
C ALA A 141 0.89 39.41 51.54
N GLY A 142 1.96 38.64 51.36
CA GLY A 142 3.03 38.48 52.36
C GLY A 142 3.81 39.77 52.61
N SER A 143 4.10 40.56 51.57
CA SER A 143 4.81 41.84 51.73
C SER A 143 3.97 42.95 52.36
N VAL A 144 2.64 42.86 52.31
CA VAL A 144 1.73 43.83 52.95
C VAL A 144 1.53 43.52 54.45
N ASN A 145 1.79 42.29 54.88
CA ASN A 145 1.68 41.85 56.27
C ASN A 145 3.00 41.91 57.07
N ASP A 146 4.07 42.50 56.49
CA ASP A 146 5.32 42.80 57.21
C ASP A 146 5.51 44.32 57.41
N PRO A 147 4.76 44.96 58.33
CA PRO A 147 4.94 46.37 58.67
C PRO A 147 5.99 46.60 59.77
N GLY A 148 7.03 45.78 59.92
CA GLY A 148 7.94 46.00 61.04
C GLY A 148 9.28 45.30 61.04
N GLN A 149 10.25 45.82 60.27
CA GLN A 149 11.65 46.06 60.67
C GLN A 149 12.21 47.14 59.71
N GLY A 150 12.79 48.27 60.08
CA GLY A 150 13.18 48.87 61.34
C GLY A 150 13.98 50.12 60.94
N GLU A 151 13.44 51.31 61.21
CA GLU A 151 14.24 52.53 61.27
C GLU A 151 15.06 52.49 62.57
N SER A 152 16.38 52.50 62.47
CA SER A 152 17.36 53.08 63.42
C SER A 152 18.77 52.90 62.89
#